data_AF-K2DNK5-F1
#
_entry.id   AF-K2DNK5-F1
#
_cell.length_a   1.000
_cell.length_b   1.000
_cell.length_c   1.000
_cell.angle_alpha   90.00
_cell.angle_beta   90.00
_cell.angle_gamma   90.00
#
_symmetry.space_group_name_H-M   'P 1'
#
loop_
_entity.id
_entity.type
_entity.pdbx_description
1 polymer ?
#
loop_
_entity_poly.entity_id
_entity_poly.type
_entity_poly.pdbx_seq_one_letter_code
_entity_poly.pdbx_strand_id
1 'polypeptide(L)'
;MTTTTQTPTSTFSLRKLLGRKDMAMAVGLVIIVSLLIVPLPAGIVDILIVVNLSISISILLLTMYIKQPMEFSVFPTVLLLVTLFRLGINIRTSYLILLEGNAGAVVTGFGNMIIGGNYVVGVVIFLILMIIQFVVINSGAGRVAEVSARFTLDAMPGKQMSIDADLNAGLIDEVQARARRKAIESEADFYGAMDGASKFVRGDSIAAIIIMFVNILGGFVIGMLQKGMDAMTALQNYALITIGAGLAVQIPALLVSAASGLIVTRSTSEDSLGTDLFKQISNFSVLTVSAIIMGVLVLIPGIPKLPFIAVSVVLGSASVYVGRLKKKEADSQPSMIEVTKSTEAETPEDMLELIVIDAMELEIGYSLIPLIDDEMPDNLLKRITGIRRQMMSEIGLVLPVVRIRDNLRLQPQAYRIKIRGQEVAHGDLMLDRLLAIPGNETDEELKGIETMEPAFGLPALWVSEGERGRAELMGYTVVNPVSVLSTHLTEVVRIHAAELLNRQMVQEMLNQLKS
;
A
#
# COMPACT_ATOMS: atom_id res chain seq x y z
N MET A 1 -11.25 -51.40 -59.36
CA MET A 1 -10.52 -50.76 -58.26
C MET A 1 -10.89 -49.29 -58.26
N THR A 2 -11.83 -48.89 -57.41
CA THR A 2 -12.31 -47.50 -57.28
C THR A 2 -12.06 -47.07 -55.85
N THR A 3 -11.02 -46.29 -55.66
CA THR A 3 -10.57 -45.72 -54.38
C THR A 3 -11.43 -44.49 -54.07
N THR A 4 -12.33 -44.61 -53.11
CA THR A 4 -13.04 -43.50 -52.48
C THR A 4 -12.11 -42.84 -51.47
N THR A 5 -11.65 -41.63 -51.78
CA THR A 5 -10.97 -40.72 -50.86
C THR A 5 -11.99 -40.12 -49.88
N GLN A 6 -11.91 -40.50 -48.61
CA GLN A 6 -12.58 -39.79 -47.52
C GLN A 6 -11.67 -38.66 -47.02
N THR A 7 -12.13 -37.42 -47.15
CA THR A 7 -11.56 -36.21 -46.55
C THR A 7 -11.87 -36.18 -45.04
N PRO A 8 -10.92 -35.82 -44.17
CA PRO A 8 -11.23 -35.67 -42.75
C PRO A 8 -11.90 -34.31 -42.53
N THR A 9 -13.14 -34.32 -42.05
CA THR A 9 -13.83 -33.13 -41.55
C THR A 9 -13.12 -32.62 -40.30
N SER A 10 -12.41 -31.50 -40.41
CA SER A 10 -11.85 -30.80 -39.26
C SER A 10 -12.98 -30.13 -38.48
N THR A 11 -13.44 -30.78 -37.41
CA THR A 11 -14.35 -30.13 -36.47
C THR A 11 -13.61 -28.98 -35.79
N PHE A 12 -13.99 -27.75 -36.16
CA PHE A 12 -13.47 -26.49 -35.63
C PHE A 12 -13.81 -26.40 -34.13
N SER A 13 -12.93 -26.93 -33.28
CA SER A 13 -13.15 -26.98 -31.83
C SER A 13 -12.87 -25.60 -31.22
N LEU A 14 -13.91 -24.76 -31.10
CA LEU A 14 -13.88 -23.48 -30.38
C LEU A 14 -13.15 -23.59 -29.03
N ARG A 15 -13.33 -24.71 -28.31
CA ARG A 15 -12.73 -24.96 -27.00
C ARG A 15 -11.20 -25.05 -27.00
N LYS A 16 -10.59 -25.51 -28.10
CA LYS A 16 -9.12 -25.56 -28.28
C LYS A 16 -8.56 -24.20 -28.71
N LEU A 17 -9.38 -23.39 -29.39
CA LEU A 17 -9.05 -22.02 -29.73
C LEU A 17 -9.07 -21.12 -28.47
N LEU A 18 -10.15 -21.16 -27.69
CA LEU A 18 -10.28 -20.36 -26.45
C LEU A 18 -9.25 -20.69 -25.35
N GLY A 19 -8.45 -21.75 -25.50
CA GLY A 19 -7.42 -22.15 -24.52
C GLY A 19 -6.12 -21.34 -24.54
N ARG A 20 -5.81 -20.59 -25.63
CA ARG A 20 -4.66 -19.67 -25.65
C ARG A 20 -5.11 -18.29 -25.17
N LYS A 21 -4.52 -17.82 -24.06
CA LYS A 21 -4.84 -16.52 -23.41
C LYS A 21 -4.80 -15.34 -24.40
N ASP A 22 -3.87 -15.34 -25.35
CA ASP A 22 -3.74 -14.31 -26.39
C ASP A 22 -4.93 -14.31 -27.36
N MET A 23 -5.51 -15.48 -27.61
CA MET A 23 -6.65 -15.61 -28.52
C MET A 23 -7.96 -15.13 -27.89
N ALA A 24 -8.10 -15.25 -26.56
CA ALA A 24 -9.21 -14.64 -25.85
C ALA A 24 -9.21 -13.12 -25.99
N MET A 25 -8.03 -12.49 -25.93
CA MET A 25 -7.88 -11.04 -26.17
C MET A 25 -8.25 -10.67 -27.60
N ALA A 26 -7.76 -11.42 -28.59
CA ALA A 26 -8.06 -11.18 -30.01
C ALA A 26 -9.56 -11.34 -30.31
N VAL A 27 -10.20 -12.38 -29.76
CA VAL A 27 -11.65 -12.58 -29.88
C VAL A 27 -12.42 -11.44 -29.22
N GLY A 28 -12.00 -11.00 -28.04
CA GLY A 28 -12.59 -9.83 -27.36
C GLY A 28 -12.56 -8.58 -28.23
N LEU A 29 -11.41 -8.28 -28.85
CA LEU A 29 -11.29 -7.14 -29.77
C LEU A 29 -12.20 -7.27 -31.00
N VAL A 30 -12.28 -8.47 -31.59
CA VAL A 30 -13.19 -8.73 -32.73
C VAL A 30 -14.65 -8.55 -32.33
N ILE A 31 -15.06 -8.97 -31.13
CA ILE A 31 -16.42 -8.75 -30.61
C ILE A 31 -16.70 -7.24 -30.49
N ILE A 32 -15.76 -6.46 -29.94
CA ILE A 32 -15.89 -5.00 -29.82
C ILE A 32 -16.09 -4.36 -31.19
N VAL A 33 -15.28 -4.73 -32.19
CA VAL A 33 -15.43 -4.19 -33.56
C VAL A 33 -16.74 -4.66 -34.20
N SER A 34 -17.13 -5.91 -33.96
CA SER A 34 -18.36 -6.48 -34.49
C SER A 34 -19.61 -5.77 -33.95
N LEU A 35 -19.58 -5.25 -32.71
CA LEU A 35 -20.68 -4.48 -32.13
C LEU A 35 -21.03 -3.22 -32.94
N LEU A 36 -20.06 -2.66 -33.66
CA LEU A 36 -20.24 -1.45 -34.46
C LEU A 36 -20.89 -1.72 -35.83
N ILE A 37 -20.72 -2.93 -36.37
CA ILE A 37 -21.08 -3.27 -37.75
C ILE A 37 -22.28 -4.22 -37.81
N VAL A 38 -22.34 -5.19 -36.89
CA VAL A 38 -23.28 -6.30 -36.96
C VAL A 38 -24.56 -5.97 -36.20
N PRO A 39 -25.75 -6.15 -36.82
CA PRO A 39 -27.00 -5.98 -36.11
C PRO A 39 -27.23 -7.12 -35.11
N LEU A 40 -27.14 -6.80 -33.83
CA LEU A 40 -27.44 -7.72 -32.72
C LEU A 40 -28.88 -7.54 -32.20
N PRO A 41 -29.59 -8.63 -31.89
CA PRO A 41 -30.89 -8.57 -31.24
C PRO A 41 -30.79 -8.03 -29.81
N ALA A 42 -31.88 -7.44 -29.30
CA ALA A 42 -31.94 -6.81 -27.97
C ALA A 42 -31.49 -7.73 -26.82
N GLY A 43 -31.84 -9.02 -26.87
CA GLY A 43 -31.42 -9.99 -25.84
C GLY A 43 -29.90 -10.19 -25.74
N ILE A 44 -29.16 -10.08 -26.85
CA ILE A 44 -27.68 -10.14 -26.79
C ILE A 44 -27.13 -8.86 -26.18
N VAL A 45 -27.69 -7.70 -26.52
CA VAL A 45 -27.28 -6.41 -25.95
C VAL A 45 -27.49 -6.39 -24.44
N ASP A 46 -28.62 -6.90 -23.94
CA ASP A 46 -28.88 -7.07 -22.50
C ASP A 46 -27.78 -7.92 -21.83
N ILE A 47 -27.40 -9.05 -22.42
CA ILE A 47 -26.30 -9.89 -21.89
C ILE A 47 -24.99 -9.11 -21.86
N LEU A 48 -24.66 -8.36 -22.92
CA LEU A 48 -23.42 -7.59 -22.99
C LEU A 48 -23.39 -6.45 -21.96
N ILE A 49 -24.53 -5.80 -21.69
CA ILE A 49 -24.67 -4.80 -20.61
C ILE A 49 -24.39 -5.45 -19.26
N VAL A 50 -24.98 -6.61 -18.98
CA VAL A 50 -24.77 -7.33 -17.71
C VAL A 50 -23.31 -7.80 -17.57
N VAL A 51 -22.71 -8.29 -18.64
CA VAL A 51 -21.29 -8.66 -18.68
C VAL A 51 -20.40 -7.44 -18.41
N ASN A 52 -20.68 -6.29 -19.03
CA ASN A 52 -19.96 -5.04 -18.77
C ASN A 52 -20.05 -4.64 -17.29
N LEU A 53 -21.25 -4.71 -16.70
CA LEU A 53 -21.44 -4.45 -15.27
C LEU A 53 -20.64 -5.43 -14.39
N SER A 54 -20.68 -6.73 -14.71
CA SER A 54 -19.92 -7.75 -13.98
C SER A 54 -18.42 -7.52 -14.05
N ILE A 55 -17.89 -7.15 -15.23
CA ILE A 55 -16.47 -6.82 -15.43
C ILE A 55 -16.11 -5.58 -14.61
N SER A 56 -16.92 -4.52 -14.66
CA SER A 56 -16.71 -3.30 -13.88
C SER A 56 -16.69 -3.54 -12.37
N ILE A 57 -17.60 -4.36 -11.85
CA ILE A 57 -17.60 -4.76 -10.43
C ILE A 57 -16.34 -5.57 -10.10
N SER A 58 -15.98 -6.54 -10.95
CA SER A 58 -14.78 -7.37 -10.74
C SER A 58 -13.50 -6.55 -10.72
N ILE A 59 -13.40 -5.55 -11.62
CA ILE A 59 -12.30 -4.60 -11.66
C ILE A 59 -12.21 -3.81 -10.35
N LEU A 60 -13.33 -3.22 -9.88
CA LEU A 60 -13.33 -2.45 -8.64
C LEU A 60 -12.95 -3.31 -7.43
N LEU A 61 -13.47 -4.53 -7.33
CA LEU A 61 -13.13 -5.45 -6.26
C LEU A 61 -11.65 -5.84 -6.32
N LEU A 62 -11.13 -6.18 -7.50
CA LEU A 62 -9.71 -6.49 -7.68
C LEU A 62 -8.82 -5.34 -7.22
N THR A 63 -9.16 -4.09 -7.55
CA THR A 63 -8.37 -2.93 -7.09
C THR A 63 -8.42 -2.71 -5.57
N MET A 64 -9.44 -3.23 -4.88
CA MET A 64 -9.50 -3.19 -3.40
C MET A 64 -8.63 -4.26 -2.73
N TYR A 65 -8.34 -5.37 -3.41
CA TYR A 65 -7.58 -6.49 -2.85
C TYR A 65 -6.07 -6.42 -3.13
N ILE A 66 -5.64 -5.69 -4.16
CA ILE A 66 -4.21 -5.53 -4.47
C ILE A 66 -3.47 -4.69 -3.41
N LYS A 67 -2.23 -5.08 -3.12
CA LYS A 67 -1.37 -4.40 -2.13
C LYS A 67 -0.62 -3.23 -2.73
N GLN A 68 -0.17 -3.41 -3.97
CA GLN A 68 0.57 -2.42 -4.75
C GLN A 68 -0.07 -2.25 -6.14
N PRO A 69 -0.06 -1.04 -6.72
CA PRO A 69 -0.61 -0.80 -8.06
C PRO A 69 -0.06 -1.74 -9.13
N MET A 70 1.23 -2.08 -9.03
CA MET A 70 1.96 -2.91 -10.00
C MET A 70 1.53 -4.37 -10.05
N GLU A 71 0.79 -4.88 -9.06
CA GLU A 71 0.20 -6.23 -9.10
C GLU A 71 -0.84 -6.35 -10.23
N PHE A 72 -1.44 -5.23 -10.64
CA PHE A 72 -2.34 -5.18 -11.78
C PHE A 72 -1.79 -4.34 -12.93
N SER A 73 -0.57 -4.65 -13.38
CA SER A 73 0.13 -3.92 -14.44
C SER A 73 -0.62 -3.83 -15.79
N VAL A 74 -1.52 -4.76 -16.08
CA VAL A 74 -2.35 -4.77 -17.32
C VAL A 74 -3.59 -3.87 -17.21
N PHE A 75 -3.83 -3.24 -16.06
CA PHE A 75 -5.00 -2.41 -15.82
C PHE A 75 -5.25 -1.30 -16.87
N PRO A 76 -4.25 -0.54 -17.39
CA PRO A 76 -4.54 0.52 -18.36
C PRO A 76 -5.09 -0.05 -19.68
N THR A 77 -4.56 -1.19 -20.12
CA THR A 77 -5.04 -1.89 -21.32
C THR A 77 -6.45 -2.44 -21.11
N VAL A 78 -6.73 -3.02 -19.93
CA VAL A 78 -8.08 -3.50 -19.58
C VAL A 78 -9.08 -2.36 -19.58
N LEU A 79 -8.71 -1.21 -19.00
CA LEU A 79 -9.56 -0.02 -18.95
C LEU A 79 -9.86 0.52 -20.35
N LEU A 80 -8.88 0.52 -21.27
CA LEU A 80 -9.11 0.87 -22.68
C LEU A 80 -10.10 -0.10 -23.35
N LEU A 81 -9.90 -1.41 -23.20
CA LEU A 81 -10.77 -2.43 -23.81
C LEU A 81 -12.20 -2.38 -23.27
N VAL A 82 -12.37 -2.23 -21.95
CA VAL A 82 -13.69 -2.09 -21.32
C VAL A 82 -14.39 -0.82 -21.79
N THR A 83 -13.66 0.28 -21.97
CA THR A 83 -14.21 1.53 -22.49
C THR A 83 -14.67 1.38 -23.94
N LEU A 84 -13.87 0.74 -24.80
CA LEU A 84 -14.26 0.44 -26.17
C LEU A 84 -15.48 -0.50 -26.24
N PHE A 85 -15.51 -1.53 -25.40
CA PHE A 85 -16.65 -2.44 -25.28
C PHE A 85 -17.93 -1.70 -24.91
N ARG A 86 -17.83 -0.80 -23.93
CA ARG A 86 -18.92 0.08 -23.49
C ARG A 86 -19.40 1.00 -24.60
N LEU A 87 -18.50 1.62 -25.34
CA LEU A 87 -18.83 2.46 -26.49
C LEU A 87 -19.59 1.67 -27.57
N GLY A 88 -19.15 0.44 -27.85
CA GLY A 88 -19.84 -0.48 -28.76
C GLY A 88 -21.26 -0.82 -28.30
N ILE A 89 -21.44 -1.10 -27.01
CA ILE A 89 -22.76 -1.31 -26.40
C ILE A 89 -23.63 -0.06 -26.54
N ASN A 90 -23.09 1.13 -26.26
CA ASN A 90 -23.80 2.40 -26.38
C ASN A 90 -24.31 2.64 -27.80
N ILE A 91 -23.46 2.44 -28.81
CA ILE A 91 -23.81 2.60 -30.22
C ILE A 91 -24.88 1.59 -30.62
N ARG A 92 -24.72 0.32 -30.22
CA ARG A 92 -25.70 -0.73 -30.55
C ARG A 92 -27.05 -0.52 -29.85
N THR A 93 -27.05 -0.08 -28.60
CA THR A 93 -28.26 0.23 -27.85
C THR A 93 -28.99 1.42 -28.49
N SER A 94 -28.25 2.45 -28.91
CA SER A 94 -28.80 3.61 -29.62
C SER A 94 -29.50 3.22 -30.94
N TYR A 95 -28.90 2.29 -31.70
CA TYR A 95 -29.53 1.74 -32.88
C TYR A 95 -30.88 1.07 -32.57
N LEU A 96 -30.94 0.24 -31.53
CA LEU A 96 -32.18 -0.44 -31.11
C LEU A 96 -33.23 0.55 -30.61
N ILE A 97 -32.83 1.58 -29.85
CA ILE A 97 -33.70 2.67 -29.42
C ILE A 97 -34.36 3.32 -30.63
N LEU A 98 -33.56 3.81 -31.58
CA LEU A 98 -34.06 4.61 -32.70
C LEU A 98 -34.87 3.78 -33.71
N LEU A 99 -34.46 2.54 -34.00
CA LEU A 99 -35.14 1.69 -34.98
C LEU A 99 -36.40 1.03 -34.38
N GLU A 100 -36.23 0.27 -33.31
CA GLU A 100 -37.28 -0.59 -32.75
C GLU A 100 -38.12 0.15 -31.71
N GLY A 101 -37.57 1.16 -31.04
CA GLY A 101 -38.22 1.79 -29.89
C GLY A 101 -38.20 0.88 -28.65
N ASN A 102 -37.30 -0.10 -28.63
CA ASN A 102 -37.05 -1.01 -27.51
C ASN A 102 -35.55 -1.28 -27.45
N ALA A 103 -34.96 -1.19 -26.27
CA ALA A 103 -33.52 -1.33 -26.06
C ALA A 103 -33.13 -2.58 -25.26
N GLY A 104 -34.11 -3.48 -25.00
CA GLY A 104 -33.92 -4.65 -24.15
C GLY A 104 -34.52 -4.49 -22.76
N ALA A 105 -34.71 -5.62 -22.09
CA ALA A 105 -35.36 -5.69 -20.79
C ALA A 105 -34.51 -5.06 -19.68
N VAL A 106 -33.18 -5.15 -19.78
CA VAL A 106 -32.26 -4.56 -18.79
C VAL A 106 -32.36 -3.05 -18.83
N VAL A 107 -32.34 -2.47 -20.03
CA VAL A 107 -32.49 -1.02 -20.24
C VAL A 107 -33.84 -0.51 -19.71
N THR A 108 -34.94 -1.17 -20.05
CA THR A 108 -36.27 -0.79 -19.55
C THR A 108 -36.34 -0.91 -18.02
N GLY A 109 -35.73 -1.94 -17.44
CA GLY A 109 -35.63 -2.12 -15.99
C GLY A 109 -34.92 -0.96 -15.29
N PHE A 110 -33.73 -0.56 -15.79
CA PHE A 110 -32.99 0.59 -15.25
C PHE A 110 -33.76 1.91 -15.40
N GLY A 111 -34.43 2.13 -16.54
CA GLY A 111 -35.24 3.34 -16.76
C GLY A 111 -36.38 3.45 -15.74
N ASN A 112 -37.13 2.37 -15.56
CA ASN A 112 -38.25 2.34 -14.60
C ASN A 112 -37.80 2.54 -13.15
N MET A 113 -36.63 2.00 -12.77
CA MET A 113 -36.08 2.11 -11.42
C MET A 113 -35.86 3.57 -10.99
N ILE A 114 -35.43 4.45 -11.90
CA ILE A 114 -35.13 5.85 -11.58
C ILE A 114 -36.33 6.76 -11.74
N ILE A 115 -37.19 6.50 -12.72
CA ILE A 115 -38.32 7.38 -13.03
C ILE A 115 -39.40 7.29 -11.94
N GLY A 116 -39.59 6.12 -11.29
CA GLY A 116 -40.50 5.98 -10.15
C GLY A 116 -41.95 6.42 -10.42
N GLY A 117 -42.36 6.44 -11.69
CA GLY A 117 -43.67 6.92 -12.15
C GLY A 117 -43.76 8.40 -12.51
N ASN A 118 -42.72 9.21 -12.28
CA ASN A 118 -42.68 10.62 -12.69
C ASN A 118 -41.49 10.90 -13.64
N TYR A 119 -41.81 11.00 -14.93
CA TYR A 119 -40.82 11.23 -16.00
C TYR A 119 -39.96 12.48 -15.78
N VAL A 120 -40.56 13.57 -15.30
CA VAL A 120 -39.82 14.84 -15.09
C VAL A 120 -38.78 14.66 -14.00
N VAL A 121 -39.15 14.04 -12.88
CA VAL A 121 -38.23 13.75 -11.77
C VAL A 121 -37.12 12.80 -12.24
N GLY A 122 -37.47 11.77 -13.01
CA GLY A 122 -36.49 10.83 -13.57
C GLY A 122 -35.45 11.50 -14.47
N VAL A 123 -35.88 12.41 -15.35
CA VAL A 123 -34.98 13.22 -16.20
C VAL A 123 -34.04 14.07 -15.34
N VAL A 124 -34.56 14.75 -14.32
CA VAL A 124 -33.75 15.60 -13.43
C VAL A 124 -32.71 14.77 -12.66
N ILE A 125 -33.11 13.66 -12.04
CA ILE A 125 -32.20 12.76 -11.32
C ILE A 125 -31.13 12.21 -12.27
N PHE A 126 -31.53 11.79 -13.47
CA PHE A 126 -30.59 11.30 -14.47
C PHE A 126 -29.56 12.36 -14.88
N LEU A 127 -29.98 13.61 -15.13
CA LEU A 127 -29.08 14.70 -15.45
C LEU A 127 -28.09 14.98 -14.31
N ILE A 128 -28.54 14.93 -13.06
CA ILE A 128 -27.67 15.08 -11.88
C ILE A 128 -26.63 13.96 -11.83
N LEU A 129 -27.05 12.70 -11.99
CA LEU A 129 -26.12 11.55 -12.02
C LEU A 129 -25.11 11.66 -13.17
N MET A 130 -25.55 12.12 -14.33
CA MET A 130 -24.69 12.32 -15.50
C MET A 130 -23.67 13.44 -15.24
N ILE A 131 -24.08 14.57 -14.67
CA ILE A 131 -23.19 15.67 -14.29
C ILE A 131 -22.17 15.21 -13.26
N ILE A 132 -22.59 14.51 -12.20
CA ILE A 132 -21.69 14.00 -11.15
C ILE A 132 -20.65 13.06 -11.79
N GLN A 133 -21.09 12.11 -12.61
CA GLN A 133 -20.16 11.18 -13.26
C GLN A 133 -19.12 11.91 -14.13
N PHE A 134 -19.53 12.88 -14.93
CA PHE A 134 -18.62 13.55 -15.85
C PHE A 134 -17.71 14.58 -15.15
N VAL A 135 -18.32 15.51 -14.40
CA VAL A 135 -17.64 16.68 -13.82
C VAL A 135 -16.86 16.31 -12.57
N VAL A 136 -17.41 15.45 -11.71
CA VAL A 136 -16.77 15.12 -10.44
C VAL A 136 -15.88 13.90 -10.61
N ILE A 137 -16.42 12.81 -11.16
CA ILE A 137 -15.78 11.50 -11.06
C ILE A 137 -14.76 11.31 -12.17
N ASN A 138 -15.15 11.38 -13.45
CA ASN A 138 -14.24 11.18 -14.57
C ASN A 138 -13.20 12.30 -14.70
N SER A 139 -13.62 13.55 -14.51
CA SER A 139 -12.67 14.67 -14.51
C SER A 139 -11.77 14.67 -13.27
N GLY A 140 -12.28 14.24 -12.11
CA GLY A 140 -11.49 14.09 -10.89
C GLY A 140 -10.45 12.98 -11.01
N ALA A 141 -10.89 11.77 -11.34
CA ALA A 141 -10.02 10.60 -11.55
C ALA A 141 -8.96 10.87 -12.62
N GLY A 142 -9.32 11.55 -13.71
CA GLY A 142 -8.36 11.94 -14.76
C GLY A 142 -7.27 12.89 -14.26
N ARG A 143 -7.62 13.92 -13.48
CA ARG A 143 -6.63 14.84 -12.89
C ARG A 143 -5.73 14.14 -11.88
N VAL A 144 -6.30 13.25 -11.07
CA VAL A 144 -5.54 12.47 -10.10
C VAL A 144 -4.56 11.53 -10.81
N ALA A 145 -5.01 10.85 -11.87
CA ALA A 145 -4.16 10.03 -12.74
C ALA A 145 -3.02 10.83 -13.38
N GLU A 146 -3.32 11.99 -13.96
CA GLU A 146 -2.32 12.86 -14.58
C GLU A 146 -1.26 13.35 -13.59
N VAL A 147 -1.71 13.85 -12.42
CA VAL A 147 -0.83 14.39 -11.39
C VAL A 147 0.02 13.30 -10.75
N SER A 148 -0.58 12.18 -10.35
CA SER A 148 0.17 11.06 -9.77
C SER A 148 1.15 10.44 -10.78
N ALA A 149 0.75 10.29 -12.05
CA ALA A 149 1.65 9.79 -13.07
C ALA A 149 2.83 10.73 -13.26
N ARG A 150 2.59 12.04 -13.37
CA ARG A 150 3.66 13.02 -13.53
C ARG A 150 4.64 13.01 -12.36
N PHE A 151 4.15 13.08 -11.12
CA PHE A 151 5.05 13.06 -9.94
C PHE A 151 5.82 11.74 -9.81
N THR A 152 5.18 10.62 -10.13
CA THR A 152 5.84 9.30 -10.08
C THR A 152 6.91 9.19 -11.17
N LEU A 153 6.64 9.70 -12.38
CA LEU A 153 7.60 9.73 -13.49
C LEU A 153 8.76 10.69 -13.21
N ASP A 154 8.50 11.87 -12.64
CA ASP A 154 9.52 12.85 -12.26
C ASP A 154 10.46 12.30 -11.16
N ALA A 155 9.98 11.35 -10.34
CA ALA A 155 10.78 10.67 -9.32
C ALA A 155 11.67 9.52 -9.85
N MET A 156 11.49 9.07 -11.10
CA MET A 156 12.21 7.91 -11.64
C MET A 156 13.73 8.10 -11.73
N PRO A 157 14.27 9.26 -12.16
CA PRO A 157 15.71 9.48 -12.17
C PRO A 157 16.31 9.34 -10.77
N GLY A 158 15.62 9.85 -9.73
CA GLY A 158 16.05 9.70 -8.34
C GLY A 158 16.10 8.24 -7.89
N LYS A 159 15.07 7.45 -8.22
CA LYS A 159 15.04 6.00 -7.93
C LYS A 159 16.11 5.22 -8.72
N GLN A 160 16.45 5.64 -9.95
CA GLN A 160 17.53 5.01 -10.72
C GLN A 160 18.90 5.35 -10.14
N MET A 161 19.13 6.62 -9.78
CA MET A 161 20.36 7.07 -9.14
C MET A 161 20.59 6.38 -7.79
N SER A 162 19.54 6.11 -7.01
CA SER A 162 19.69 5.37 -5.75
C SER A 162 20.09 3.91 -5.98
N ILE A 163 19.60 3.25 -7.04
CA ILE A 163 20.06 1.90 -7.42
C ILE A 163 21.54 1.93 -7.82
N ASP A 164 21.95 2.94 -8.58
CA ASP A 164 23.35 3.08 -9.00
C ASP A 164 24.26 3.34 -7.79
N ALA A 165 23.80 4.16 -6.84
CA ALA A 165 24.50 4.41 -5.59
C ALA A 165 24.61 3.14 -4.73
N ASP A 166 23.53 2.37 -4.58
CA ASP A 166 23.51 1.10 -3.85
C ASP A 166 24.44 0.05 -4.48
N LEU A 167 24.47 -0.04 -5.82
CA LEU A 167 25.35 -0.95 -6.56
C LEU A 167 26.82 -0.55 -6.40
N ASN A 168 27.12 0.75 -6.53
CA ASN A 168 28.48 1.28 -6.35
C ASN A 168 28.97 1.14 -4.90
N ALA A 169 28.06 1.21 -3.92
CA ALA A 169 28.34 0.97 -2.51
C ALA A 169 28.43 -0.52 -2.14
N GLY A 170 28.16 -1.44 -3.08
CA GLY A 170 28.17 -2.88 -2.85
C GLY A 170 27.03 -3.40 -1.96
N LEU A 171 25.95 -2.62 -1.78
CA LEU A 171 24.76 -3.03 -1.02
C LEU A 171 23.89 -4.02 -1.78
N ILE A 172 23.93 -3.97 -3.11
CA ILE A 172 23.20 -4.86 -4.01
C ILE A 172 24.13 -5.41 -5.11
N ASP A 173 23.79 -6.56 -5.67
CA ASP A 173 24.49 -7.15 -6.81
C ASP A 173 23.91 -6.68 -8.17
N GLU A 174 24.59 -7.02 -9.28
CA GLU A 174 24.14 -6.67 -10.64
C GLU A 174 22.76 -7.25 -11.00
N VAL A 175 22.43 -8.43 -10.48
CA VAL A 175 21.17 -9.13 -10.79
C VAL A 175 20.01 -8.42 -10.11
N GLN A 176 20.18 -8.03 -8.85
CA GLN A 176 19.27 -7.23 -8.05
C GLN A 176 19.11 -5.82 -8.64
N ALA A 177 20.21 -5.17 -9.02
CA ALA A 177 20.16 -3.86 -9.68
C ALA A 177 19.36 -3.91 -10.99
N ARG A 178 19.59 -4.94 -11.83
CA ARG A 178 18.82 -5.16 -13.06
C ARG A 178 17.33 -5.41 -12.78
N ALA A 179 17.01 -6.23 -11.78
CA ALA A 179 15.63 -6.50 -11.39
C ALA A 179 14.91 -5.23 -10.89
N ARG A 180 15.55 -4.43 -10.04
CA ARG A 180 15.02 -3.15 -9.56
C ARG A 180 14.82 -2.14 -10.69
N ARG A 181 15.78 -2.01 -11.62
CA ARG A 181 15.63 -1.14 -12.80
C ARG A 181 14.46 -1.57 -13.68
N LYS A 182 14.27 -2.88 -13.90
CA LYS A 182 13.11 -3.40 -14.65
C LYS A 182 11.77 -3.11 -13.94
N ALA A 183 11.75 -3.15 -12.61
CA ALA A 183 10.57 -2.78 -11.83
C ALA A 183 10.23 -1.28 -12.00
N ILE A 184 11.24 -0.40 -11.94
CA ILE A 184 11.09 1.04 -12.21
C ILE A 184 10.60 1.30 -13.64
N GLU A 185 11.15 0.61 -14.63
CA GLU A 185 10.72 0.70 -16.04
C GLU A 185 9.24 0.31 -16.17
N SER A 186 8.85 -0.81 -15.57
CA SER A 186 7.45 -1.28 -15.57
C SER A 186 6.52 -0.28 -14.87
N GLU A 187 6.97 0.35 -13.78
CA GLU A 187 6.23 1.40 -13.06
C GLU A 187 6.05 2.64 -13.95
N ALA A 188 7.09 3.04 -14.68
CA ALA A 188 7.02 4.17 -15.60
C ALA A 188 6.05 3.88 -16.76
N ASP A 189 6.14 2.70 -17.36
CA ASP A 189 5.23 2.25 -18.42
C ASP A 189 3.78 2.22 -17.95
N PHE A 190 3.54 1.72 -16.72
CA PHE A 190 2.20 1.67 -16.13
C PHE A 190 1.59 3.06 -15.97
N TYR A 191 2.29 3.99 -15.32
CA TYR A 191 1.77 5.35 -15.09
C TYR A 191 1.68 6.16 -16.39
N GLY A 192 2.59 5.96 -17.34
CA GLY A 192 2.52 6.54 -18.68
C GLY A 192 1.29 6.04 -19.46
N ALA A 193 1.03 4.74 -19.44
CA ALA A 193 -0.15 4.16 -20.06
C ALA A 193 -1.46 4.59 -19.36
N MET A 194 -1.44 4.79 -18.03
CA MET A 194 -2.61 5.26 -17.27
C MET A 194 -3.05 6.67 -17.65
N ASP A 195 -2.12 7.60 -17.85
CA ASP A 195 -2.47 8.96 -18.29
C ASP A 195 -3.20 8.92 -19.65
N GLY A 196 -2.67 8.14 -20.59
CA GLY A 196 -3.30 7.93 -21.90
C GLY A 196 -4.68 7.27 -21.79
N ALA A 197 -4.80 6.19 -21.02
CA ALA A 197 -6.06 5.46 -20.88
C ALA A 197 -7.14 6.27 -20.15
N SER A 198 -6.76 7.10 -19.17
CA SER A 198 -7.66 8.01 -18.45
C SER A 198 -8.25 9.09 -19.36
N LYS A 199 -7.45 9.63 -20.30
CA LYS A 199 -7.95 10.55 -21.34
C LYS A 199 -8.98 9.90 -22.24
N PHE A 200 -8.83 8.61 -22.54
CA PHE A 200 -9.81 7.85 -23.33
C PHE A 200 -11.15 7.68 -22.60
N VAL A 201 -11.14 7.37 -21.29
CA VAL A 201 -12.36 7.27 -20.46
C VAL A 201 -13.10 8.61 -20.38
N ARG A 202 -12.35 9.72 -20.30
CA ARG A 202 -12.95 11.06 -20.35
C ARG A 202 -13.65 11.30 -21.70
N GLY A 203 -13.04 10.88 -22.81
CA GLY A 203 -13.63 10.95 -24.15
C GLY A 203 -14.92 10.13 -24.28
N ASP A 204 -14.95 8.90 -23.76
CA ASP A 204 -16.14 8.04 -23.74
C ASP A 204 -17.33 8.70 -23.03
N SER A 205 -17.06 9.42 -21.93
CA SER A 205 -18.08 10.11 -21.17
C SER A 205 -18.73 11.25 -21.94
N ILE A 206 -17.94 11.99 -22.73
CA ILE A 206 -18.44 13.04 -23.61
C ILE A 206 -19.30 12.40 -24.72
N ALA A 207 -18.82 11.31 -25.31
CA ALA A 207 -19.56 10.57 -26.33
C ALA A 207 -20.91 10.08 -25.79
N ALA A 208 -20.96 9.54 -24.56
CA ALA A 208 -22.21 9.08 -23.94
C ALA A 208 -23.25 10.20 -23.77
N ILE A 209 -22.82 11.42 -23.41
CA ILE A 209 -23.71 12.59 -23.30
C ILE A 209 -24.26 12.98 -24.68
N ILE A 210 -23.40 13.01 -25.70
CA ILE A 210 -23.80 13.32 -27.08
C ILE A 210 -24.79 12.28 -27.59
N ILE A 211 -24.48 10.99 -27.42
CA ILE A 211 -25.33 9.87 -27.82
C ILE A 211 -26.71 9.95 -27.18
N MET A 212 -26.77 10.25 -25.88
CA MET A 212 -28.04 10.47 -25.18
C MET A 212 -28.86 11.59 -25.83
N PHE A 213 -28.25 12.74 -26.09
CA PHE A 213 -28.95 13.87 -26.70
C PHE A 213 -29.48 13.52 -28.10
N VAL A 214 -28.66 12.83 -28.90
CA VAL A 214 -29.04 12.32 -30.22
C VAL A 214 -30.19 11.32 -30.12
N ASN A 215 -30.20 10.43 -29.13
CA ASN A 215 -31.25 9.43 -28.94
C ASN A 215 -32.58 10.06 -28.53
N ILE A 216 -32.57 11.05 -27.62
CA ILE A 216 -33.78 11.75 -27.20
C ILE A 216 -34.37 12.53 -28.39
N LEU A 217 -33.55 13.33 -29.08
CA LEU A 217 -34.02 14.13 -30.22
C LEU A 217 -34.42 13.27 -31.42
N GLY A 218 -33.56 12.34 -31.82
CA GLY A 218 -33.81 11.43 -32.94
C GLY A 218 -35.03 10.55 -32.67
N GLY A 219 -35.13 10.02 -31.46
CA GLY A 219 -36.27 9.22 -31.02
C GLY A 219 -37.58 10.02 -31.02
N PHE A 220 -37.55 11.27 -30.53
CA PHE A 220 -38.69 12.17 -30.58
C PHE A 220 -39.16 12.43 -32.02
N VAL A 221 -38.24 12.74 -32.94
CA VAL A 221 -38.55 12.99 -34.36
C VAL A 221 -39.10 11.72 -35.02
N ILE A 222 -38.51 10.55 -34.79
CA ILE A 222 -38.99 9.27 -35.33
C ILE A 222 -40.36 8.91 -34.74
N GLY A 223 -40.55 9.09 -33.44
CA GLY A 223 -41.81 8.85 -32.74
C GLY A 223 -42.96 9.68 -33.31
N MET A 224 -42.72 10.97 -33.53
CA MET A 224 -43.70 11.91 -34.09
C MET A 224 -43.95 11.67 -35.58
N LEU A 225 -42.89 11.74 -36.41
CA LEU A 225 -43.04 11.81 -37.86
C LEU A 225 -43.20 10.45 -38.53
N GLN A 226 -42.57 9.40 -38.00
CA GLN A 226 -42.61 8.07 -38.61
C GLN A 226 -43.59 7.12 -37.92
N LYS A 227 -43.67 7.16 -36.59
CA LYS A 227 -44.56 6.28 -35.80
C LYS A 227 -45.91 6.92 -35.42
N GLY A 228 -46.13 8.20 -35.78
CA GLY A 228 -47.41 8.89 -35.60
C GLY A 228 -47.84 9.07 -34.13
N MET A 229 -46.90 9.07 -33.19
CA MET A 229 -47.18 9.25 -31.77
C MET A 229 -47.49 10.71 -31.45
N ASP A 230 -48.23 10.95 -30.36
CA ASP A 230 -48.37 12.30 -29.79
C ASP A 230 -47.04 12.79 -29.20
N ALA A 231 -46.80 14.10 -29.21
CA ALA A 231 -45.54 14.72 -28.79
C ALA A 231 -45.14 14.36 -27.36
N MET A 232 -46.10 14.36 -26.44
CA MET A 232 -45.81 14.00 -25.06
C MET A 232 -45.50 12.52 -24.93
N THR A 233 -46.22 11.67 -25.66
CA THR A 233 -46.03 10.21 -25.63
C THR A 233 -44.69 9.81 -26.25
N ALA A 234 -44.32 10.40 -27.38
CA ALA A 234 -43.03 10.20 -28.03
C ALA A 234 -41.88 10.60 -27.10
N LEU A 235 -41.99 11.78 -26.48
CA LEU A 235 -40.97 12.26 -25.55
C LEU A 235 -40.83 11.34 -24.33
N GLN A 236 -41.95 10.92 -23.72
CA GLN A 236 -41.93 10.03 -22.55
C GLN A 236 -41.29 8.67 -22.87
N ASN A 237 -41.68 8.04 -23.99
CA ASN A 237 -41.16 6.73 -24.38
C ASN A 237 -39.65 6.78 -24.67
N TYR A 238 -39.22 7.68 -25.56
CA TYR A 238 -37.81 7.74 -25.93
C TYR A 238 -36.93 8.34 -24.85
N ALA A 239 -37.44 9.25 -24.00
CA ALA A 239 -36.70 9.70 -22.83
C ALA A 239 -36.51 8.56 -21.82
N LEU A 240 -37.54 7.77 -21.53
CA LEU A 240 -37.45 6.64 -20.60
C LEU A 240 -36.41 5.62 -21.04
N ILE A 241 -36.47 5.19 -22.30
CA ILE A 241 -35.56 4.16 -22.80
C ILE A 241 -34.14 4.73 -22.91
N THR A 242 -33.98 5.98 -23.32
CA THR A 242 -32.64 6.62 -23.39
C THR A 242 -32.03 6.81 -22.01
N ILE A 243 -32.81 7.23 -21.01
CA ILE A 243 -32.36 7.32 -19.61
C ILE A 243 -31.95 5.95 -19.09
N GLY A 244 -32.76 4.93 -19.32
CA GLY A 244 -32.44 3.56 -18.94
C GLY A 244 -31.13 3.06 -19.57
N ALA A 245 -30.93 3.33 -20.86
CA ALA A 245 -29.70 2.95 -21.58
C ALA A 245 -28.49 3.71 -21.04
N GLY A 246 -28.65 5.01 -20.79
CA GLY A 246 -27.64 5.84 -20.17
C GLY A 246 -27.20 5.27 -18.82
N LEU A 247 -28.15 4.90 -17.94
CA LEU A 247 -27.85 4.35 -16.61
C LEU A 247 -27.17 2.99 -16.66
N ALA A 248 -27.67 2.10 -17.53
CA ALA A 248 -27.11 0.77 -17.73
C ALA A 248 -25.62 0.83 -18.13
N VAL A 249 -25.20 1.92 -18.76
CA VAL A 249 -23.82 2.17 -19.15
C VAL A 249 -23.06 3.02 -18.13
N GLN A 250 -23.74 3.95 -17.44
CA GLN A 250 -23.14 4.88 -16.48
C GLN A 250 -22.68 4.18 -15.20
N ILE A 251 -23.44 3.21 -14.69
CA ILE A 251 -23.06 2.50 -13.46
C ILE A 251 -21.75 1.72 -13.66
N PRO A 252 -21.57 0.92 -14.72
CA PRO A 252 -20.28 0.31 -15.03
C PRO A 252 -19.14 1.33 -15.22
N ALA A 253 -19.43 2.51 -15.79
CA ALA A 253 -18.46 3.59 -15.97
C ALA A 253 -17.99 4.20 -14.65
N LEU A 254 -18.94 4.45 -13.74
CA LEU A 254 -18.69 4.90 -12.38
C LEU A 254 -17.73 3.97 -11.65
N LEU A 255 -18.01 2.67 -11.68
CA LEU A 255 -17.20 1.65 -11.00
C LEU A 255 -15.77 1.58 -11.54
N VAL A 256 -15.59 1.62 -12.87
CA VAL A 256 -14.25 1.61 -13.50
C VAL A 256 -13.49 2.90 -13.22
N SER A 257 -14.18 4.05 -13.20
CA SER A 257 -13.56 5.34 -12.88
C SER A 257 -13.11 5.41 -11.42
N ALA A 258 -13.93 4.88 -10.50
CA ALA A 258 -13.57 4.74 -9.09
C ALA A 258 -12.39 3.78 -8.91
N ALA A 259 -12.37 2.64 -9.61
CA ALA A 259 -11.24 1.70 -9.60
C ALA A 259 -9.95 2.36 -10.11
N SER A 260 -10.04 3.17 -11.18
CA SER A 260 -8.91 3.95 -11.70
C SER A 260 -8.40 4.99 -10.70
N GLY A 261 -9.30 5.76 -10.10
CA GLY A 261 -8.94 6.70 -9.04
C GLY A 261 -8.28 6.00 -7.86
N LEU A 262 -8.79 4.81 -7.47
CA LEU A 262 -8.29 4.04 -6.35
C LEU A 262 -6.89 3.48 -6.62
N ILE A 263 -6.65 2.87 -7.78
CA ILE A 263 -5.35 2.26 -8.08
C ILE A 263 -4.23 3.30 -8.21
N VAL A 264 -4.56 4.50 -8.71
CA VAL A 264 -3.60 5.60 -8.85
C VAL A 264 -3.27 6.25 -7.50
N THR A 265 -4.24 6.29 -6.57
CA THR A 265 -4.05 6.85 -5.23
C THR A 265 -3.59 5.81 -4.20
N ARG A 266 -3.46 4.55 -4.62
CA ARG A 266 -2.99 3.46 -3.77
C ARG A 266 -1.51 3.66 -3.48
N SER A 267 -1.19 3.93 -2.21
CA SER A 267 0.19 3.84 -1.72
C SER A 267 0.61 2.38 -1.59
N THR A 268 1.89 2.11 -1.77
CA THR A 268 2.47 0.78 -1.48
C THR A 268 2.30 0.49 0.02
N SER A 269 1.39 -0.43 0.36
CA SER A 269 1.19 -0.92 1.73
C SER A 269 1.30 -2.44 1.76
N GLU A 270 1.63 -3.00 2.93
CA GLU A 270 1.72 -4.46 3.11
C GLU A 270 0.35 -5.14 3.13
N ASP A 271 -0.72 -4.37 3.38
CA ASP A 271 -2.08 -4.84 3.60
C ASP A 271 -3.05 -4.39 2.50
N SER A 272 -4.23 -5.03 2.41
CA SER A 272 -5.31 -4.61 1.51
C SER A 272 -5.98 -3.32 1.98
N LEU A 273 -6.60 -2.57 1.07
CA LEU A 273 -7.26 -1.30 1.39
C LEU A 273 -8.31 -1.46 2.49
N GLY A 274 -9.08 -2.55 2.45
CA GLY A 274 -10.10 -2.83 3.47
C GLY A 274 -9.49 -2.99 4.86
N THR A 275 -8.33 -3.63 4.95
CA THR A 275 -7.60 -3.81 6.22
C THR A 275 -7.03 -2.49 6.71
N ASP A 276 -6.41 -1.70 5.82
CA ASP A 276 -5.87 -0.38 6.15
C ASP A 276 -6.97 0.58 6.64
N LEU A 277 -8.07 0.68 5.90
CA LEU A 277 -9.22 1.50 6.26
C LEU A 277 -9.84 1.03 7.58
N PHE A 278 -10.01 -0.27 7.77
CA PHE A 278 -10.58 -0.80 9.01
C PHE A 278 -9.66 -0.52 10.20
N LYS A 279 -8.34 -0.68 10.07
CA LYS A 279 -7.36 -0.33 11.12
C LYS A 279 -7.41 1.16 11.47
N GLN A 280 -7.52 2.05 10.48
CA GLN A 280 -7.57 3.51 10.71
C GLN A 280 -8.90 3.98 11.29
N ILE A 281 -10.03 3.49 10.78
CA ILE A 281 -11.37 3.86 11.26
C ILE A 281 -11.65 3.24 12.63
N SER A 282 -11.16 2.03 12.88
CA SER A 282 -11.27 1.35 14.18
C SER A 282 -10.28 1.89 15.21
N ASN A 283 -9.69 3.06 14.98
CA ASN A 283 -8.88 3.72 16.00
C ASN A 283 -9.80 4.24 17.13
N PHE A 284 -9.44 3.91 18.38
CA PHE A 284 -10.19 4.32 19.58
C PHE A 284 -10.50 5.82 19.63
N SER A 285 -9.52 6.67 19.29
CA SER A 285 -9.69 8.12 19.31
C SER A 285 -10.68 8.58 18.24
N VAL A 286 -10.61 8.02 17.03
CA VAL A 286 -11.52 8.33 15.93
C VAL A 286 -12.96 7.98 16.32
N LEU A 287 -13.19 6.75 16.77
CA LEU A 287 -14.53 6.29 17.17
C LEU A 287 -15.10 7.11 18.34
N THR A 288 -14.29 7.43 19.34
CA THR A 288 -14.72 8.21 20.51
C THR A 288 -15.10 9.63 20.13
N VAL A 289 -14.24 10.32 19.37
CA VAL A 289 -14.50 11.70 18.93
C VAL A 289 -15.73 11.74 18.02
N SER A 290 -15.88 10.79 17.08
CA SER A 290 -17.07 10.71 16.24
C SER A 290 -18.35 10.43 17.06
N ALA A 291 -18.29 9.57 18.07
CA ALA A 291 -19.44 9.30 18.94
C ALA A 291 -19.87 10.55 19.75
N ILE A 292 -18.90 11.31 20.27
CA ILE A 292 -19.14 12.56 20.99
C ILE A 292 -19.73 13.61 20.06
N ILE A 293 -19.17 13.82 18.87
CA ILE A 293 -19.69 14.78 17.89
C ILE A 293 -21.14 14.44 17.53
N MET A 294 -21.41 13.17 17.21
CA MET A 294 -22.78 12.71 16.90
C MET A 294 -23.73 12.90 18.09
N GLY A 295 -23.26 12.70 19.32
CA GLY A 295 -24.03 12.94 20.54
C GLY A 295 -24.34 14.42 20.78
N VAL A 296 -23.37 15.31 20.53
CA VAL A 296 -23.56 16.77 20.65
C VAL A 296 -24.55 17.28 19.61
N LEU A 297 -24.52 16.77 18.37
CA LEU A 297 -25.45 17.18 17.32
C LEU A 297 -26.92 16.94 17.71
N VAL A 298 -27.23 15.95 18.55
CA VAL A 298 -28.60 15.67 19.06
C VAL A 298 -29.21 16.88 19.79
N LEU A 299 -28.38 17.77 20.34
CA LEU A 299 -28.82 18.97 21.06
C LEU A 299 -29.35 20.05 20.12
N ILE A 300 -29.07 19.98 18.82
CA ILE A 300 -29.54 20.96 17.84
C ILE A 300 -31.06 20.80 17.65
N PRO A 301 -31.86 21.84 17.90
CA PRO A 301 -33.30 21.80 17.64
C PRO A 301 -33.58 21.76 16.13
N GLY A 302 -34.53 20.92 15.71
CA GLY A 302 -34.97 20.82 14.31
C GLY A 302 -34.38 19.65 13.51
N ILE A 303 -33.41 18.90 14.04
CA ILE A 303 -32.88 17.69 13.36
C ILE A 303 -33.57 16.40 13.83
N PRO A 304 -33.69 15.36 12.98
CA PRO A 304 -34.21 14.05 13.39
C PRO A 304 -33.24 13.39 14.39
N LYS A 305 -33.55 13.46 15.69
CA LYS A 305 -32.63 13.02 16.77
C LYS A 305 -32.32 11.52 16.75
N LEU A 306 -33.26 10.69 16.35
CA LEU A 306 -33.17 9.23 16.47
C LEU A 306 -32.02 8.62 15.64
N PRO A 307 -31.79 9.00 14.36
CA PRO A 307 -30.60 8.61 13.61
C PRO A 307 -29.27 8.96 14.30
N PHE A 308 -29.14 10.18 14.84
CA PHE A 308 -27.90 10.64 15.48
C PHE A 308 -27.62 9.90 16.79
N ILE A 309 -28.67 9.65 17.60
CA ILE A 309 -28.55 8.83 18.80
C ILE A 309 -28.12 7.40 18.42
N ALA A 310 -28.74 6.79 17.41
CA ALA A 310 -28.39 5.45 16.97
C ALA A 310 -26.91 5.35 16.54
N VAL A 311 -26.45 6.29 15.70
CA VAL A 311 -25.05 6.32 15.26
C VAL A 311 -24.09 6.59 16.41
N SER A 312 -24.42 7.53 17.31
CA SER A 312 -23.59 7.84 18.49
C SER A 312 -23.43 6.63 19.41
N VAL A 313 -24.51 5.87 19.65
CA VAL A 313 -24.47 4.63 20.45
C VAL A 313 -23.66 3.53 19.76
N VAL A 314 -23.80 3.35 18.45
CA VAL A 314 -23.01 2.36 17.70
C VAL A 314 -21.52 2.70 17.73
N LEU A 315 -21.15 3.96 17.48
CA LEU A 315 -19.75 4.40 17.53
C LEU A 315 -19.18 4.37 18.94
N GLY A 316 -19.96 4.76 19.95
CA GLY A 316 -19.56 4.71 21.36
C GLY A 316 -19.34 3.29 21.85
N SER A 317 -20.24 2.36 21.51
CA SER A 317 -20.08 0.94 21.84
C SER A 317 -18.90 0.30 21.10
N ALA A 318 -18.70 0.62 19.82
CA ALA A 318 -17.52 0.20 19.06
C ALA A 318 -16.22 0.76 19.66
N SER A 319 -16.20 2.03 20.08
CA SER A 319 -15.06 2.63 20.77
C SER A 319 -14.74 1.88 22.06
N VAL A 320 -15.73 1.61 22.90
CA VAL A 320 -15.52 0.86 24.15
C VAL A 320 -15.01 -0.55 23.86
N TYR A 321 -15.53 -1.21 22.82
CA TYR A 321 -15.07 -2.54 22.40
C TYR A 321 -13.61 -2.54 21.95
N VAL A 322 -13.23 -1.63 21.04
CA VAL A 322 -11.85 -1.46 20.58
C VAL A 322 -10.93 -1.06 21.73
N GLY A 323 -11.36 -0.14 22.60
CA GLY A 323 -10.59 0.29 23.76
C GLY A 323 -10.34 -0.85 24.74
N ARG A 324 -11.33 -1.75 24.91
CA ARG A 324 -11.16 -2.98 25.70
C ARG A 324 -10.23 -3.98 25.04
N LEU A 325 -10.26 -4.14 23.71
CA LEU A 325 -9.32 -5.01 23.01
C LEU A 325 -7.89 -4.49 23.12
N LYS A 326 -7.67 -3.19 22.90
CA LYS A 326 -6.35 -2.57 23.08
C LYS A 326 -5.87 -2.62 24.53
N LYS A 327 -6.77 -2.39 25.49
CA LYS A 327 -6.44 -2.55 26.91
C LYS A 327 -6.13 -3.99 27.25
N LYS A 328 -6.87 -4.96 26.70
CA LYS A 328 -6.60 -6.39 26.89
C LYS A 328 -5.30 -6.81 26.21
N GLU A 329 -4.95 -6.27 25.04
CA GLU A 329 -3.65 -6.47 24.40
C GLU A 329 -2.51 -5.80 25.18
N ALA A 330 -2.74 -4.62 25.77
CA ALA A 330 -1.79 -3.95 26.66
C ALA A 330 -1.65 -4.66 28.03
N ASP A 331 -2.72 -5.29 28.51
CA ASP A 331 -2.76 -6.13 29.71
C ASP A 331 -2.26 -7.57 29.41
N SER A 332 -2.24 -8.00 28.14
CA SER A 332 -1.72 -9.32 27.68
C SER A 332 -0.29 -9.23 27.11
N GLN A 333 0.20 -8.05 26.79
CA GLN A 333 1.64 -7.78 26.81
C GLN A 333 2.05 -7.79 28.28
N PRO A 334 3.07 -8.57 28.68
CA PRO A 334 3.47 -8.62 30.07
C PRO A 334 4.05 -7.26 30.49
N SER A 335 3.20 -6.40 31.05
CA SER A 335 3.64 -5.50 32.10
C SER A 335 4.14 -6.41 33.23
N MET A 336 5.47 -6.49 33.41
CA MET A 336 6.13 -7.27 34.47
C MET A 336 5.88 -6.70 35.88
N ILE A 337 4.71 -6.12 36.13
CA ILE A 337 4.30 -5.58 37.42
C ILE A 337 2.90 -6.13 37.70
N GLU A 338 2.89 -7.10 38.60
CA GLU A 338 1.74 -7.74 39.28
C GLU A 338 0.94 -8.81 38.52
N VAL A 339 1.41 -10.06 38.60
CA VAL A 339 0.55 -11.19 39.01
C VAL A 339 1.33 -12.12 39.97
N THR A 340 1.36 -11.76 41.25
CA THR A 340 1.22 -12.78 42.31
C THR A 340 -0.27 -12.92 42.56
N LYS A 341 -0.93 -13.84 41.85
CA LYS A 341 -2.04 -14.68 42.35
C LYS A 341 -2.64 -15.50 41.20
N SER A 342 -2.37 -16.80 41.30
CA SER A 342 -3.24 -17.93 40.93
C SER A 342 -3.83 -17.96 39.53
N THR A 343 -3.21 -18.74 38.64
CA THR A 343 -3.82 -19.97 38.10
C THR A 343 -2.74 -20.89 37.54
N GLU A 344 -2.82 -22.16 37.93
CA GLU A 344 -2.07 -23.37 37.58
C GLU A 344 -0.98 -23.28 36.48
N ALA A 345 0.28 -23.49 36.90
CA ALA A 345 1.36 -23.96 36.04
C ALA A 345 1.44 -25.48 36.17
N GLU A 346 1.15 -26.20 35.09
CA GLU A 346 1.31 -27.65 35.01
C GLU A 346 2.75 -27.96 34.56
N THR A 347 3.49 -28.61 35.47
CA THR A 347 4.78 -29.31 35.31
C THR A 347 6.10 -28.50 35.42
N PRO A 348 7.10 -29.04 36.15
CA PRO A 348 8.45 -28.44 36.28
C PRO A 348 9.29 -28.41 35.00
N GLU A 349 8.90 -29.16 33.96
CA GLU A 349 9.66 -29.29 32.71
C GLU A 349 9.50 -28.04 31.81
N ASP A 350 8.34 -27.39 31.81
CA ASP A 350 8.09 -26.15 31.07
C ASP A 350 8.82 -24.91 31.67
N MET A 351 9.28 -24.99 32.92
CA MET A 351 10.07 -23.92 33.53
C MET A 351 11.53 -23.86 33.05
N LEU A 352 12.05 -24.95 32.48
CA LEU A 352 13.45 -25.03 32.02
C LEU A 352 13.64 -24.42 30.62
N GLU A 353 12.59 -24.39 29.78
CA GLU A 353 12.66 -23.76 28.45
C GLU A 353 12.67 -22.23 28.50
N LEU A 354 12.30 -21.61 29.63
CA LEU A 354 12.38 -20.14 29.82
C LEU A 354 13.78 -19.64 30.21
N ILE A 355 14.76 -20.51 30.44
CA ILE A 355 16.13 -20.13 30.78
C ILE A 355 16.99 -20.12 29.52
N VAL A 356 16.62 -19.30 28.53
CA VAL A 356 17.55 -18.96 27.44
C VAL A 356 18.40 -17.80 27.91
N ILE A 357 19.58 -18.12 28.44
CA ILE A 357 20.59 -17.10 28.75
C ILE A 357 21.15 -16.60 27.42
N ASP A 358 20.90 -15.34 27.09
CA ASP A 358 21.47 -14.70 25.91
C ASP A 358 23.01 -14.67 26.03
N ALA A 359 23.72 -15.01 24.94
CA ALA A 359 25.18 -15.09 24.95
C ALA A 359 25.82 -13.72 25.23
N MET A 360 25.23 -12.64 24.70
CA MET A 360 25.64 -11.27 24.95
C MET A 360 24.42 -10.34 24.98
N GLU A 361 24.37 -9.46 25.98
CA GLU A 361 23.35 -8.43 26.12
C GLU A 361 23.97 -7.04 26.25
N LEU A 362 23.29 -6.04 25.70
CA LEU A 362 23.60 -4.63 25.89
C LEU A 362 22.37 -3.97 26.52
N GLU A 363 22.48 -3.60 27.79
CA GLU A 363 21.46 -2.80 28.46
C GLU A 363 21.77 -1.31 28.27
N ILE A 364 20.76 -0.53 27.91
CA ILE A 364 20.89 0.92 27.73
C ILE A 364 19.89 1.70 28.61
N GLY A 365 20.33 2.84 29.11
CA GLY A 365 19.46 3.84 29.72
C GLY A 365 18.55 4.51 28.68
N TYR A 366 17.44 5.09 29.13
CA TYR A 366 16.41 5.60 28.23
C TYR A 366 16.90 6.74 27.32
N SER A 367 17.93 7.52 27.70
CA SER A 367 18.43 8.61 26.86
C SER A 367 19.26 8.10 25.68
N LEU A 368 19.64 6.82 25.67
CA LEU A 368 20.43 6.19 24.61
C LEU A 368 19.57 5.43 23.58
N ILE A 369 18.25 5.35 23.79
CA ILE A 369 17.31 4.69 22.85
C ILE A 369 17.45 5.19 21.41
N PRO A 370 17.64 6.50 21.13
CA PRO A 370 17.81 7.00 19.76
C PRO A 370 18.98 6.36 19.00
N LEU A 371 19.98 5.78 19.68
CA LEU A 371 21.10 5.11 19.04
C LEU A 371 20.70 3.83 18.26
N ILE A 372 19.52 3.29 18.53
CA ILE A 372 19.02 2.03 17.96
C ILE A 372 18.03 2.30 16.82
N ASP A 373 17.67 3.57 16.57
CA ASP A 373 16.69 3.93 15.53
C ASP A 373 17.21 3.58 14.12
N ASP A 374 16.39 2.88 13.34
CA ASP A 374 16.69 2.46 11.97
C ASP A 374 16.74 3.63 10.98
N GLU A 375 16.08 4.75 11.32
CA GLU A 375 16.09 5.97 10.50
C GLU A 375 17.43 6.73 10.57
N MET A 376 18.28 6.46 11.57
CA MET A 376 19.59 7.09 11.67
C MET A 376 20.62 6.46 10.69
N PRO A 377 21.33 7.27 9.87
CA PRO A 377 22.33 6.75 8.92
C PRO A 377 23.43 5.94 9.60
N ASP A 378 23.87 6.36 10.78
CA ASP A 378 24.97 5.80 11.58
C ASP A 378 24.45 5.29 12.93
N ASN A 379 23.65 4.23 12.90
CA ASN A 379 23.04 3.63 14.09
C ASN A 379 23.87 2.45 14.67
N LEU A 380 23.59 2.12 15.93
CA LEU A 380 24.30 1.08 16.67
C LEU A 380 24.14 -0.32 16.05
N LEU A 381 22.98 -0.63 15.47
CA LEU A 381 22.70 -1.92 14.84
C LEU A 381 23.60 -2.19 13.63
N LYS A 382 23.81 -1.17 12.78
CA LYS A 382 24.76 -1.23 11.66
C LYS A 382 26.19 -1.41 12.14
N ARG A 383 26.58 -0.72 13.22
CA ARG A 383 27.92 -0.86 13.81
C ARG A 383 28.16 -2.24 14.40
N ILE A 384 27.20 -2.82 15.11
CA ILE A 384 27.27 -4.22 15.60
C ILE A 384 27.46 -5.20 14.43
N THR A 385 26.79 -4.95 13.31
CA THR A 385 26.98 -5.77 12.09
C THR A 385 28.40 -5.64 11.53
N GLY A 386 28.98 -4.43 11.56
CA GLY A 386 30.38 -4.19 11.23
C GLY A 386 31.34 -4.92 12.16
N ILE A 387 31.13 -4.84 13.48
CA ILE A 387 31.92 -5.54 14.50
C ILE A 387 31.90 -7.04 14.25
N ARG A 388 30.73 -7.63 13.94
CA ARG A 388 30.63 -9.06 13.62
C ARG A 388 31.51 -9.46 12.43
N ARG A 389 31.54 -8.65 11.37
CA ARG A 389 32.40 -8.90 10.20
C ARG A 389 33.88 -8.74 10.55
N GLN A 390 34.22 -7.72 11.33
CA GLN A 390 35.58 -7.47 11.78
C GLN A 390 36.12 -8.63 12.62
N MET A 391 35.37 -9.09 13.63
CA MET A 391 35.76 -10.23 14.47
C MET A 391 35.92 -11.53 13.68
N MET A 392 35.04 -11.76 12.70
CA MET A 392 35.17 -12.90 11.81
C MET A 392 36.45 -12.83 10.96
N SER A 393 36.81 -11.64 10.46
CA SER A 393 38.00 -11.46 9.62
C SER A 393 39.31 -11.48 10.41
N GLU A 394 39.34 -10.92 11.63
CA GLU A 394 40.57 -10.77 12.41
C GLU A 394 40.93 -12.04 13.21
N ILE A 395 39.93 -12.64 13.88
CA ILE A 395 40.15 -13.74 14.82
C ILE A 395 39.33 -14.99 14.49
N GLY A 396 38.57 -14.99 13.38
CA GLY A 396 37.77 -16.13 12.96
C GLY A 396 36.53 -16.40 13.85
N LEU A 397 36.13 -15.44 14.69
CA LEU A 397 35.00 -15.59 15.60
C LEU A 397 33.72 -15.04 14.95
N VAL A 398 32.70 -15.88 14.81
CA VAL A 398 31.35 -15.45 14.47
C VAL A 398 30.68 -14.86 15.72
N LEU A 399 30.63 -13.54 15.86
CA LEU A 399 29.99 -12.92 17.03
C LEU A 399 28.50 -13.33 17.13
N PRO A 400 28.04 -13.90 18.28
CA PRO A 400 26.63 -14.23 18.48
C PRO A 400 25.73 -12.99 18.42
N VAL A 401 24.41 -13.20 18.47
CA VAL A 401 23.45 -12.08 18.49
C VAL A 401 23.64 -11.29 19.80
N VAL A 402 23.86 -9.98 19.67
CA VAL A 402 23.89 -9.05 20.80
C VAL A 402 22.47 -8.57 21.03
N ARG A 403 21.85 -8.98 22.13
CA ARG A 403 20.48 -8.55 22.46
C ARG A 403 20.53 -7.19 23.15
N ILE A 404 19.89 -6.19 22.55
CA ILE A 404 19.79 -4.86 23.15
C ILE A 404 18.50 -4.77 23.97
N ARG A 405 18.60 -4.31 25.22
CA ARG A 405 17.47 -4.15 26.15
C ARG A 405 17.50 -2.74 26.74
N ASP A 406 16.36 -2.09 26.83
CA ASP A 406 16.23 -0.89 27.65
C ASP A 406 16.13 -1.28 29.13
N ASN A 407 16.81 -0.54 30.00
CA ASN A 407 16.78 -0.77 31.43
C ASN A 407 16.51 0.54 32.16
N LEU A 408 15.26 0.74 32.58
CA LEU A 408 14.81 1.93 33.31
C LEU A 408 15.46 2.07 34.71
N ARG A 409 16.19 1.06 35.19
CA ARG A 409 16.96 1.12 36.45
C ARG A 409 18.37 1.68 36.25
N LEU A 410 18.86 1.75 35.01
CA LEU A 410 20.14 2.40 34.70
C LEU A 410 19.98 3.92 34.73
N GLN A 411 21.09 4.62 34.98
CA GLN A 411 21.13 6.06 34.76
C GLN A 411 20.80 6.37 33.29
N PRO A 412 20.16 7.51 33.00
CA PRO A 412 19.67 7.84 31.65
C PRO A 412 20.73 7.62 30.56
N GLN A 413 21.96 8.06 30.84
CA GLN A 413 23.12 8.10 29.95
C GLN A 413 24.02 6.86 30.05
N ALA A 414 23.71 5.92 30.94
CA ALA A 414 24.53 4.75 31.18
C ALA A 414 24.17 3.60 30.24
N TYR A 415 25.15 2.77 29.93
CA TYR A 415 24.97 1.46 29.30
C TYR A 415 25.77 0.39 30.04
N ARG A 416 25.39 -0.87 29.82
CA ARG A 416 26.02 -2.03 30.43
C ARG A 416 26.07 -3.18 29.45
N ILE A 417 27.21 -3.85 29.36
CA ILE A 417 27.42 -5.04 28.54
C ILE A 417 27.43 -6.25 29.47
N LYS A 418 26.62 -7.26 29.13
CA LYS A 418 26.56 -8.54 29.83
C LYS A 418 26.93 -9.69 28.91
N ILE A 419 27.61 -10.67 29.47
CA ILE A 419 27.88 -11.96 28.81
C ILE A 419 27.26 -13.03 29.69
N ARG A 420 26.36 -13.84 29.11
CA ARG A 420 25.61 -14.89 29.82
C ARG A 420 24.94 -14.40 31.11
N GLY A 421 24.36 -13.20 31.07
CA GLY A 421 23.67 -12.57 32.19
C GLY A 421 24.57 -11.89 33.24
N GLN A 422 25.89 -12.04 33.16
CA GLN A 422 26.85 -11.37 34.04
C GLN A 422 27.32 -10.06 33.42
N GLU A 423 27.30 -8.97 34.19
CA GLU A 423 27.89 -7.69 33.80
C GLU A 423 29.41 -7.81 33.66
N VAL A 424 29.92 -7.51 32.47
CA VAL A 424 31.35 -7.54 32.14
C VAL A 424 31.93 -6.15 31.90
N ALA A 425 31.09 -5.19 31.49
CA ALA A 425 31.52 -3.82 31.28
C ALA A 425 30.35 -2.83 31.43
N HIS A 426 30.65 -1.57 31.72
CA HIS A 426 29.69 -0.46 31.79
C HIS A 426 30.34 0.84 31.33
N GLY A 427 29.54 1.86 31.03
CA GLY A 427 30.02 3.20 30.73
C GLY A 427 28.88 4.20 30.59
N ASP A 428 29.25 5.48 30.47
CA ASP A 428 28.32 6.59 30.30
C ASP A 428 28.54 7.29 28.94
N LEU A 429 27.47 7.75 28.31
CA LEU A 429 27.48 8.40 27.00
C LEU A 429 26.65 9.68 27.01
N MET A 430 27.23 10.76 26.50
CA MET A 430 26.56 12.04 26.30
C MET A 430 26.23 12.23 24.82
N LEU A 431 24.96 11.99 24.43
CA LEU A 431 24.55 12.03 23.01
C LEU A 431 24.71 13.39 22.35
N ASP A 432 24.71 14.47 23.13
CA ASP A 432 24.85 15.86 22.70
C ASP A 432 26.30 16.34 22.62
N ARG A 433 27.28 15.46 22.88
CA ARG A 433 28.71 15.78 22.97
C ARG A 433 29.57 14.80 22.19
N LEU A 434 30.83 15.17 22.00
CA LEU A 434 31.88 14.35 21.40
C LEU A 434 32.93 14.01 22.44
N LEU A 435 33.52 12.83 22.36
CA LEU A 435 34.61 12.41 23.23
C LEU A 435 35.94 12.78 22.57
N ALA A 436 36.74 13.63 23.22
CA ALA A 436 38.06 14.02 22.80
C ALA A 436 39.12 13.27 23.61
N ILE A 437 39.95 12.48 22.94
CA ILE A 437 41.02 11.67 23.55
C ILE A 437 42.36 12.35 23.20
N PRO A 438 43.21 12.71 24.17
CA PRO A 438 44.48 13.39 23.93
C PRO A 438 45.44 12.48 23.16
N GLY A 439 46.12 13.04 22.16
CA GLY A 439 47.25 12.40 21.48
C GLY A 439 48.55 12.53 22.27
N ASN A 440 49.63 11.90 21.79
CA ASN A 440 50.94 11.86 22.46
C ASN A 440 51.61 13.24 22.63
N GLU A 441 51.22 14.25 21.85
CA GLU A 441 51.75 15.62 21.89
C GLU A 441 50.57 16.61 22.06
N THR A 442 50.08 16.78 23.29
CA THR A 442 49.02 17.74 23.62
C THR A 442 49.53 18.74 24.66
N ASP A 443 49.72 20.01 24.26
CA ASP A 443 50.30 21.08 25.09
C ASP A 443 49.26 22.02 25.74
N GLU A 444 47.99 21.99 25.30
CA GLU A 444 46.95 22.90 25.79
C GLU A 444 45.72 22.16 26.36
N GLU A 445 45.21 22.63 27.50
CA GLU A 445 44.01 22.11 28.16
C GLU A 445 42.73 22.53 27.40
N LEU A 446 42.03 21.54 26.85
CA LEU A 446 40.74 21.72 26.19
C LEU A 446 39.61 21.78 27.23
N LYS A 447 38.67 22.72 27.08
CA LYS A 447 37.54 22.85 28.01
C LYS A 447 36.50 21.76 27.72
N GLY A 448 36.31 20.84 28.66
CA GLY A 448 35.34 19.76 28.57
C GLY A 448 34.98 19.18 29.93
N ILE A 449 34.13 18.15 29.93
CA ILE A 449 33.85 17.35 31.14
C ILE A 449 34.82 16.18 31.13
N GLU A 450 35.69 16.12 32.14
CA GLU A 450 36.65 15.02 32.30
C GLU A 450 35.95 13.67 32.46
N THR A 451 36.48 12.66 31.78
CA THR A 451 36.00 11.28 31.84
C THR A 451 37.14 10.32 31.49
N MET A 452 36.86 9.02 31.51
CA MET A 452 37.73 7.98 30.97
C MET A 452 37.07 7.35 29.75
N GLU A 453 37.87 7.11 28.72
CA GLU A 453 37.45 6.34 27.55
C GLU A 453 37.26 4.87 27.97
N PRO A 454 36.10 4.25 27.68
CA PRO A 454 35.72 2.97 28.27
C PRO A 454 36.42 1.73 27.68
N ALA A 455 36.96 1.77 26.46
CA ALA A 455 37.60 0.62 25.82
C ALA A 455 39.05 0.38 26.30
N PHE A 456 39.83 1.45 26.44
CA PHE A 456 41.27 1.40 26.74
C PHE A 456 41.64 2.11 28.06
N GLY A 457 40.69 2.80 28.71
CA GLY A 457 40.92 3.50 29.97
C GLY A 457 41.77 4.76 29.83
N LEU A 458 41.75 5.40 28.66
CA LEU A 458 42.50 6.63 28.39
C LEU A 458 41.78 7.85 29.00
N PRO A 459 42.49 8.82 29.59
CA PRO A 459 41.89 10.09 29.99
C PRO A 459 41.24 10.76 28.79
N ALA A 460 40.01 11.25 28.92
CA ALA A 460 39.27 11.86 27.83
C ALA A 460 38.38 13.00 28.32
N LEU A 461 37.89 13.82 27.39
CA LEU A 461 37.05 14.98 27.69
C LEU A 461 35.79 14.95 26.82
N TRP A 462 34.61 15.09 27.42
CA TRP A 462 33.36 15.36 26.69
C TRP A 462 33.28 16.84 26.31
N VAL A 463 33.38 17.11 25.02
CA VAL A 463 33.35 18.47 24.44
C VAL A 463 32.11 18.67 23.58
N SER A 464 31.69 19.93 23.40
CA SER A 464 30.58 20.25 22.52
C SER A 464 31.00 20.09 21.05
N GLU A 465 30.02 19.91 20.16
CA GLU A 465 30.28 19.76 18.73
C GLU A 465 30.99 20.97 18.11
N GLY A 466 30.77 22.17 18.64
CA GLY A 466 31.45 23.40 18.22
C GLY A 466 32.96 23.42 18.51
N GLU A 467 33.44 22.65 19.49
CA GLU A 467 34.85 22.57 19.85
C GLU A 467 35.61 21.51 19.04
N ARG A 468 34.94 20.75 18.18
CA ARG A 468 35.54 19.66 17.38
C ARG A 468 36.78 20.10 16.60
N GLY A 469 36.64 21.16 15.79
CA GLY A 469 37.74 21.63 14.94
C GLY A 469 38.93 22.13 15.75
N ARG A 470 38.68 22.71 16.94
CA ARG A 470 39.74 23.14 17.85
C ARG A 470 40.43 21.93 18.50
N ALA A 471 39.67 20.96 18.97
CA ALA A 471 40.19 19.73 19.57
C ALA A 471 41.09 18.95 18.59
N GLU A 472 40.66 18.80 17.33
CA GLU A 472 41.44 18.13 16.28
C GLU A 472 42.74 18.89 15.96
N LEU A 473 42.70 20.23 15.88
CA LEU A 473 43.90 21.06 15.67
C LEU A 473 44.91 20.97 16.82
N MET A 474 44.42 20.75 18.04
CA MET A 474 45.25 20.57 19.24
C MET A 474 45.77 19.13 19.38
N GLY A 475 45.49 18.24 18.42
CA GLY A 475 45.99 16.86 18.44
C GLY A 475 45.12 15.87 19.21
N TYR A 476 43.88 16.22 19.57
CA TYR A 476 42.92 15.29 20.15
C TYR A 476 42.25 14.46 19.06
N THR A 477 42.05 13.16 19.32
CA THR A 477 41.17 12.30 18.53
C THR A 477 39.74 12.48 19.00
N VAL A 478 38.87 13.00 18.13
CA VAL A 478 37.47 13.28 18.46
C VAL A 478 36.55 12.22 17.88
N VAL A 479 35.76 11.57 18.73
CA VAL A 479 34.85 10.48 18.36
C VAL A 479 33.41 10.75 18.82
N ASN A 480 32.43 10.29 18.02
CA ASN A 480 31.02 10.41 18.37
C ASN A 480 30.58 9.33 19.39
N PRO A 481 29.50 9.54 20.14
CA PRO A 481 29.04 8.60 21.17
C PRO A 481 28.78 7.18 20.66
N VAL A 482 28.28 7.03 19.43
CA VAL A 482 28.03 5.71 18.83
C VAL A 482 29.35 4.97 18.57
N SER A 483 30.40 5.68 18.15
CA SER A 483 31.74 5.10 17.98
C SER A 483 32.34 4.70 19.32
N VAL A 484 32.19 5.50 20.38
CA VAL A 484 32.67 5.16 21.73
C VAL A 484 32.09 3.82 22.18
N LEU A 485 30.76 3.69 22.11
CA LEU A 485 30.07 2.45 22.48
C LEU A 485 30.50 1.26 21.61
N SER A 486 30.66 1.48 20.31
CA SER A 486 31.03 0.42 19.37
C SER A 486 32.48 -0.06 19.56
N THR A 487 33.41 0.86 19.82
CA THR A 487 34.80 0.53 20.14
C THR A 487 34.87 -0.26 21.44
N HIS A 488 34.17 0.20 22.48
CA HIS A 488 34.12 -0.53 23.74
C HIS A 488 33.51 -1.93 23.58
N LEU A 489 32.40 -2.06 22.85
CA LEU A 489 31.80 -3.36 22.56
C LEU A 489 32.77 -4.27 21.79
N THR A 490 33.54 -3.73 20.85
CA THR A 490 34.53 -4.49 20.08
C THR A 490 35.63 -5.04 20.99
N GLU A 491 36.17 -4.21 21.89
CA GLU A 491 37.22 -4.64 22.80
C GLU A 491 36.71 -5.62 23.85
N VAL A 492 35.48 -5.44 24.37
CA VAL A 492 34.85 -6.42 25.27
C VAL A 492 34.67 -7.77 24.57
N VAL A 493 34.23 -7.78 23.31
CA VAL A 493 34.13 -9.00 22.50
C VAL A 493 35.51 -9.65 22.33
N ARG A 494 36.56 -8.86 22.06
CA ARG A 494 37.92 -9.35 21.86
C ARG A 494 38.46 -10.00 23.14
N ILE A 495 38.28 -9.36 24.29
CA ILE A 495 38.72 -9.85 25.60
C ILE A 495 37.98 -11.14 25.97
N HIS A 496 36.67 -11.19 25.74
CA HIS A 496 35.82 -12.34 26.10
C HIS A 496 35.56 -13.31 24.92
N ALA A 497 36.39 -13.26 23.87
CA ALA A 497 36.21 -14.08 22.68
C ALA A 497 36.12 -15.59 22.98
N ALA A 498 36.92 -16.05 23.96
CA ALA A 498 36.92 -17.44 24.42
C ALA A 498 35.60 -17.85 25.10
N GLU A 499 34.92 -16.93 25.79
CA GLU A 499 33.66 -17.20 26.49
C GLU A 499 32.44 -17.18 25.54
N LEU A 500 32.55 -16.39 24.47
CA LEU A 500 31.53 -16.28 23.43
C LEU A 500 31.57 -17.47 22.45
N LEU A 501 32.70 -18.16 22.33
CA LEU A 501 32.84 -19.34 21.50
C LEU A 501 32.13 -20.55 22.16
N ASN A 502 31.01 -20.98 21.60
CA ASN A 502 30.29 -22.15 22.08
C ASN A 502 30.57 -23.41 21.24
N ARG A 503 30.24 -24.58 21.80
CA ARG A 503 30.48 -25.89 21.15
C ARG A 503 29.76 -26.01 19.79
N GLN A 504 28.57 -25.43 19.67
CA GLN A 504 27.78 -25.47 18.45
C GLN A 504 28.46 -24.68 17.32
N MET A 505 28.94 -23.48 17.62
CA MET A 505 29.68 -22.62 16.69
C MET A 505 30.96 -23.33 16.21
N VAL A 506 31.70 -23.97 17.10
CA VAL A 506 32.88 -24.77 16.72
C VAL A 506 32.49 -25.91 15.78
N GLN A 507 31.38 -26.61 16.05
CA GLN A 507 30.89 -27.68 15.17
C GLN A 507 30.48 -27.15 13.78
N GLU A 508 29.82 -25.99 13.72
CA GLU A 508 29.44 -25.32 12.48
C GLU A 508 30.68 -24.90 11.67
N MET A 509 31.69 -24.32 12.32
CA MET A 509 32.97 -23.98 11.70
C MET A 509 33.70 -25.22 11.15
N LEU A 510 33.72 -26.32 11.92
CA LEU A 510 34.30 -27.60 11.48
C LEU A 510 33.54 -28.21 10.29
N ASN A 511 32.22 -28.04 10.23
CA ASN A 511 31.41 -28.51 9.12
C ASN A 511 31.67 -27.69 7.85
N GLN A 512 31.82 -26.37 7.96
CA GLN A 512 32.18 -25.50 6.83
C GLN A 512 33.59 -25.76 6.28
N LEU A 513 34.56 -26.13 7.12
CA LEU A 513 35.90 -26.51 6.66
C LEU A 513 35.94 -27.87 5.93
N LYS A 514 34.95 -28.74 6.16
CA LYS A 514 34.85 -30.05 5.51
C LYS A 514 34.18 -30.00 4.14
N SER A 515 33.37 -28.97 3.89
CA SER A 515 32.75 -28.68 2.58
C SER A 515 33.72 -27.89 1.70
#